data_AF-A0A920J778-F1
#
_entry.id   AF-A0A920J778-F1
#
_cell.length_a   1.000
_cell.length_b   1.000
_cell.length_c   1.000
_cell.angle_alpha   90.00
_cell.angle_beta   90.00
_cell.angle_gamma   90.00
#
_symmetry.space_group_name_H-M   'P 1'
#
loop_
_entity.id
_entity.type
_entity.pdbx_description
1 polymer ?
#
loop_
_entity_poly.entity_id
_entity_poly.type
_entity_poly.pdbx_seq_one_letter_code
_entity_poly.pdbx_strand_id
1 'polypeptide(L)' 'MPDFDIDFCMEKRDKVIEYVSSKYGKDAVSQIVTFGTMAARGVVRDVTRALGKPIVLEIESLK' A
#
# COMPACT_ATOMS: atom_id res chain seq x y z
N MET A 1 -1.69 22.40 15.14
CA MET A 1 -1.90 21.18 15.94
C MET A 1 -0.58 20.42 15.92
N PRO A 2 -0.05 19.95 17.06
CA PRO A 2 1.16 19.13 17.05
C PRO A 2 0.84 17.76 16.43
N ASP A 3 1.76 17.24 15.62
CA ASP A 3 1.65 15.92 14.97
C ASP A 3 2.83 15.06 15.43
N PHE A 4 2.53 13.92 16.03
CA PHE A 4 3.52 13.01 16.59
C PHE A 4 3.28 11.61 16.03
N ASP A 5 4.15 11.19 15.12
CA ASP A 5 4.08 9.89 14.47
C ASP A 5 4.63 8.79 15.38
N ILE A 6 3.86 7.72 15.54
CA ILE A 6 4.27 6.53 16.30
C ILE A 6 4.06 5.31 15.41
N ASP A 7 5.16 4.70 14.98
CA ASP A 7 5.16 3.47 14.19
C ASP A 7 5.33 2.23 15.06
N PHE A 8 4.68 1.14 14.65
CA PHE A 8 4.83 -0.18 15.26
C PHE A 8 5.33 -1.19 14.23
N CYS A 9 6.06 -2.20 14.68
CA CYS A 9 6.48 -3.30 13.81
C CYS A 9 5.26 -4.04 13.25
N MET A 10 5.29 -4.36 11.94
CA MET A 10 4.19 -5.03 11.24
C MET A 10 3.75 -6.34 11.92
N GLU A 11 4.70 -7.15 12.41
CA GLU A 11 4.40 -8.47 13.00
C GLU A 11 3.49 -8.40 14.23
N LYS A 12 3.51 -7.30 14.98
CA LYS A 12 2.71 -7.12 16.21
C LYS A 12 1.67 -6.03 16.10
N ARG A 13 1.43 -5.50 14.90
CA ARG A 13 0.48 -4.40 14.65
C ARG A 13 -0.93 -4.76 15.11
N ASP A 14 -1.38 -5.98 14.84
CA ASP A 14 -2.74 -6.41 15.17
C ASP A 14 -3.03 -6.36 16.68
N LYS A 15 -2.02 -6.63 17.53
CA LYS A 15 -2.16 -6.52 18.99
C LYS A 15 -2.44 -5.10 19.44
N VAL A 16 -1.79 -4.12 18.80
CA VAL A 16 -2.01 -2.70 19.10
C VAL A 16 -3.40 -2.29 18.63
N ILE A 17 -3.80 -2.69 17.42
CA ILE A 17 -5.14 -2.43 16.87
C ILE A 17 -6.22 -3.00 17.79
N GLU A 18 -6.07 -4.25 18.23
CA GLU A 18 -7.02 -4.91 19.14
C GLU A 18 -7.11 -4.18 20.49
N TYR A 19 -5.98 -3.80 21.07
CA TYR A 19 -5.93 -3.05 22.32
C TYR A 19 -6.66 -1.71 22.21
N VAL A 20 -6.36 -0.89 21.19
CA VAL A 20 -6.99 0.43 21.05
C VAL A 20 -8.46 0.32 20.70
N SER A 21 -8.85 -0.67 19.88
CA SER A 21 -10.26 -0.92 19.53
C SER A 21 -11.07 -1.37 20.74
N SER A 22 -10.49 -2.18 21.62
CA SER A 22 -11.13 -2.60 22.88
C SER A 22 -11.24 -1.45 23.88
N LYS A 23 -10.25 -0.55 23.89
CA LYS A 23 -10.18 0.57 24.82
C LYS A 23 -11.11 1.73 24.44
N TYR A 24 -11.25 2.03 23.16
CA TYR A 24 -11.97 3.20 22.67
C TYR A 24 -13.24 2.88 21.89
N GLY A 25 -13.53 1.60 21.64
CA GLY A 25 -14.67 1.15 20.85
C GLY A 25 -14.30 0.91 19.39
N LYS A 26 -14.86 -0.17 18.81
CA LYS A 26 -14.56 -0.59 17.44
C LYS A 26 -14.98 0.43 16.38
N ASP A 27 -16.09 1.13 16.60
CA ASP A 27 -16.61 2.13 15.66
C ASP A 27 -15.80 3.45 15.68
N ALA A 28 -14.94 3.63 16.69
CA ALA A 28 -14.09 4.80 16.86
C ALA A 28 -12.64 4.59 16.34
N VAL A 29 -12.31 3.39 15.87
CA VAL A 29 -10.97 3.04 15.37
C VAL A 29 -11.06 2.53 13.94
N SER A 30 -10.29 3.13 13.03
CA SER A 30 -10.22 2.70 11.63
C SER A 30 -8.79 2.76 11.10
N GLN A 31 -8.55 2.03 10.01
CA GLN A 31 -7.28 2.08 9.29
C GLN A 31 -7.37 3.10 8.16
N ILE A 32 -6.26 3.79 7.92
CA ILE A 32 -6.11 4.68 6.77
C ILE A 32 -5.55 3.85 5.60
N VAL A 33 -6.15 3.99 4.42
CA VAL A 33 -5.72 3.30 3.21
C VAL A 33 -4.68 4.12 2.44
N THR A 34 -3.75 3.44 1.79
CA THR A 34 -2.83 4.04 0.81
C THR A 34 -3.30 3.69 -0.59
N PHE A 35 -3.46 4.71 -1.45
CA PHE A 35 -3.82 4.50 -2.85
C PHE A 35 -2.58 4.22 -3.70
N GLY A 36 -2.59 3.11 -4.44
CA GLY A 36 -1.59 2.84 -5.47
C GLY A 36 -1.84 3.66 -6.73
N THR A 37 -0.83 4.37 -7.23
CA THR A 37 -0.88 5.05 -8.53
C THR A 37 -0.19 4.22 -9.61
N MET A 38 -0.43 4.56 -10.87
CA MET A 38 0.23 3.93 -12.02
C MET A 38 1.69 4.38 -12.13
N ALA A 39 2.59 3.72 -11.41
CA ALA A 39 4.03 3.97 -11.51
C ALA A 39 4.55 3.64 -12.92
N ALA A 40 5.58 4.35 -13.40
CA ALA A 40 6.12 4.23 -14.77
C ALA A 40 6.37 2.77 -15.21
N ARG A 41 6.98 1.95 -14.34
CA ARG A 41 7.20 0.51 -14.62
C ARG A 41 5.91 -0.30 -14.56
N GLY A 42 4.98 0.05 -13.67
CA GLY A 42 3.67 -0.58 -13.57
C GLY A 42 2.86 -0.36 -14.83
N VAL A 43 2.70 0.89 -15.26
CA VAL A 43 1.89 1.27 -16.42
C VAL A 43 2.37 0.65 -17.72
N VAL A 44 3.69 0.58 -17.96
CA VAL A 44 4.24 -0.05 -19.17
C VAL A 44 3.85 -1.53 -19.23
N ARG A 45 3.94 -2.26 -18.11
CA ARG A 45 3.50 -3.66 -18.04
C ARG A 45 1.99 -3.80 -18.23
N ASP A 46 1.22 -2.93 -17.59
CA ASP A 46 -0.24 -2.99 -17.61
C ASP A 46 -0.80 -2.72 -19.02
N VAL A 47 -0.29 -1.70 -19.71
CA VAL A 47 -0.68 -1.39 -21.09
C VAL A 47 -0.21 -2.48 -22.07
N THR A 48 1.02 -2.97 -21.94
CA THR A 48 1.54 -4.06 -22.79
C THR A 48 0.66 -5.30 -22.71
N ARG A 49 0.26 -5.68 -21.48
CA ARG A 49 -0.67 -6.76 -21.23
C ARG A 49 -2.04 -6.50 -21.85
N ALA A 50 -2.58 -5.29 -21.71
CA ALA A 50 -3.86 -4.92 -22.31
C ALA A 50 -3.85 -4.97 -23.85
N LEU A 51 -2.70 -4.68 -24.47
CA LEU A 51 -2.49 -4.76 -25.92
C LEU A 51 -2.21 -6.19 -26.42
N GLY A 52 -2.18 -7.20 -25.54
CA GLY A 52 -1.89 -8.59 -25.92
C GLY A 52 -0.45 -8.81 -26.41
N LYS A 53 0.46 -7.89 -26.11
CA LYS A 53 1.86 -7.99 -26.52
C LYS A 53 2.65 -8.84 -25.52
N PRO A 54 3.62 -9.64 -25.98
CA PRO A 54 4.47 -10.40 -25.09
C PRO A 54 5.33 -9.44 -24.25
N ILE A 55 5.54 -9.76 -22.96
CA ILE A 55 6.32 -8.96 -21.98
C ILE A 55 7.84 -8.94 -22.32
N VAL A 56 8.23 -9.33 -23.52
CA VAL A 56 9.63 -9.55 -23.90
C VAL A 56 10.41 -8.23 -23.90
N LEU A 57 11.25 -8.08 -22.87
CA LEU A 57 12.54 -7.37 -22.83
C LEU A 57 12.63 -5.90 -23.30
N GLU A 58 11.55 -5.16 -23.52
CA GLU A 58 11.66 -3.69 -23.72
C GLU A 58 11.76 -2.90 -22.40
N ILE A 59 11.56 -3.56 -21.25
CA ILE A 59 11.58 -2.90 -19.93
C ILE A 59 13.02 -2.78 -19.37
N GLU A 60 13.99 -3.54 -19.90
CA GLU A 60 15.41 -3.39 -19.51
C GLU A 60 16.06 -2.10 -20.04
N SER A 61 15.46 -1.47 -21.06
CA SER A 61 15.91 -0.21 -21.67
C SER A 61 15.61 1.03 -20.82
N LEU A 62 14.85 0.88 -19.72
CA LEU A 62 14.48 1.96 -18.77
C LEU A 62 15.22 1.83 -17.43
N LYS A 63 16.42 1.22 -17.45
CA LYS A 63 17.39 1.35 -16.36
C LYS A 63 18.03 2.73 -16.39
#